data_AF-A0A1I7J9I7-F1
#
_entry.id   AF-A0A1I7J9I7-F1
#
_cell.length_a   1.000
_cell.length_b   1.000
_cell.length_c   1.000
_cell.angle_alpha   90.00
_cell.angle_beta   90.00
_cell.angle_gamma   90.00
#
_symmetry.space_group_name_H-M   'P 1'
#
loop_
_entity.id
_entity.type
_entity.pdbx_description
1 polymer ?
#
loop_
_entity_poly.entity_id
_entity_poly.type
_entity_poly.pdbx_seq_one_letter_code
_entity_poly.pdbx_strand_id
1 'polypeptide(L)'
;MKVSEKIAAVLTLLALTVYHADAQSVSTGKSASAMPTYIGELTTNVGTGYGEYRALPADELDTTPAVIGTTFLTDNWSTGTLYFTLNRLLETEEFKYDLENNQFLIKTVNTPEPTLDQLRVIYSNTVDAFVLHDPIRGKRIFINATNAGLTNEGQPVIGFLEVLVNDANMSLYRKIDTELLRSSYNVALNSGEKSDRIIKKEKYYLKQSDQKELGEVGKRKKQNLEHFSANKAAVEDFVKKNNTDFTSQASLVNLVNYYNTLTQ
;
A
#
# COMPACT_ATOMS: atom_id res chain seq x y z
N MET A 1 49.20 -29.02 33.51
CA MET A 1 49.90 -27.93 32.78
C MET A 1 48.82 -26.97 32.29
N LYS A 2 48.38 -25.93 33.01
CA LYS A 2 49.05 -24.66 33.39
C LYS A 2 49.82 -24.02 32.24
N VAL A 3 49.33 -22.87 31.75
CA VAL A 3 49.98 -21.56 31.44
C VAL A 3 48.93 -20.69 30.70
N SER A 4 48.27 -19.73 31.38
CA SER A 4 48.56 -18.26 31.43
C SER A 4 48.04 -17.49 30.20
N GLU A 5 46.94 -16.74 30.28
CA GLU A 5 46.83 -15.30 30.64
C GLU A 5 47.68 -14.31 29.80
N LYS A 6 47.00 -13.36 29.12
CA LYS A 6 47.25 -11.90 29.00
C LYS A 6 46.40 -11.32 27.84
N ILE A 7 45.34 -10.53 28.12
CA ILE A 7 45.30 -9.06 28.27
C ILE A 7 45.77 -8.29 27.02
N ALA A 8 44.84 -7.62 26.33
CA ALA A 8 45.04 -6.29 25.74
C ALA A 8 43.69 -5.62 25.47
N ALA A 9 43.28 -4.75 26.39
CA ALA A 9 42.25 -3.74 26.17
C ALA A 9 42.83 -2.63 25.28
N VAL A 10 42.09 -2.20 24.26
CA VAL A 10 42.39 -0.95 23.54
C VAL A 10 41.18 -0.03 23.68
N LEU A 11 41.39 0.95 24.55
CA LEU A 11 40.55 2.09 24.86
C LEU A 11 40.93 3.18 23.87
N THR A 12 40.02 3.62 22.98
CA THR A 12 40.29 4.76 22.10
C THR A 12 39.19 5.82 22.20
N LEU A 13 39.47 6.74 23.11
CA LEU A 13 39.30 8.19 23.10
C LEU A 13 38.25 8.87 22.18
N LEU A 14 37.32 9.50 22.89
CA LEU A 14 36.55 10.72 22.64
C LEU A 14 37.12 11.74 21.63
N ALA A 15 36.26 12.26 20.75
CA ALA A 15 36.35 13.63 20.25
C ALA A 15 34.93 14.20 20.03
N LEU A 16 34.43 14.95 21.01
CA LEU A 16 33.32 15.88 20.84
C LEU A 16 33.83 17.11 20.08
N THR A 17 33.22 17.44 18.95
CA THR A 17 33.32 18.78 18.37
C THR A 17 32.01 19.51 18.60
N VAL A 18 32.05 20.44 19.56
CA VAL A 18 31.02 21.47 19.75
C VAL A 18 31.32 22.57 18.74
N TYR A 19 30.40 22.80 17.81
CA TYR A 19 30.35 24.06 17.07
C TYR A 19 29.38 25.00 17.78
N HIS A 20 29.92 26.10 18.30
CA HIS A 20 29.20 27.34 18.54
C HIS A 20 29.88 28.41 17.69
N ALA A 21 29.09 29.16 16.94
CA ALA A 21 29.47 30.49 16.50
C ALA A 21 28.21 31.36 16.44
N ASP A 22 28.36 32.52 17.06
CA ASP A 22 27.35 33.47 17.44
C ASP A 22 26.72 34.26 16.29
N ALA A 23 25.53 34.74 16.65
CA ALA A 23 24.76 35.89 16.21
C ALA A 23 25.42 36.97 15.34
N GLN A 24 24.60 37.51 14.43
CA GLN A 24 24.18 38.92 14.31
C GLN A 24 23.37 39.02 13.00
N SER A 25 22.43 39.92 12.72
CA SER A 25 21.49 40.80 13.43
C SER A 25 20.84 41.64 12.31
N VAL A 26 19.63 42.14 12.52
CA VAL A 26 19.02 43.28 11.78
C VAL A 26 18.56 42.99 10.33
N SER A 27 17.25 43.06 10.10
CA SER A 27 16.66 44.19 9.37
C SER A 27 15.16 43.96 9.13
N THR A 28 14.41 44.91 9.66
CA THR A 28 13.04 45.29 9.34
C THR A 28 12.65 45.15 7.88
N GLY A 29 11.45 44.59 7.64
CA GLY A 29 10.81 44.57 6.33
C GLY A 29 9.30 44.36 6.43
N LYS A 30 8.59 45.44 6.77
CA LYS A 30 7.14 45.60 6.58
C LYS A 30 6.79 45.17 5.16
N SER A 31 5.94 44.16 5.00
CA SER A 31 5.24 43.89 3.75
C SER A 31 3.78 43.61 4.07
N ALA A 32 3.03 44.70 4.19
CA ALA A 32 1.60 44.67 3.97
C ALA A 32 1.40 44.37 2.48
N SER A 33 1.04 43.13 2.16
CA SER A 33 0.52 42.78 0.85
C SER A 33 -0.82 43.48 0.68
N ALA A 34 -0.78 44.61 -0.01
CA ALA A 34 -1.95 45.27 -0.56
C ALA A 34 -2.75 44.25 -1.39
N MET A 35 -3.99 44.03 -1.00
CA MET A 35 -4.98 43.37 -1.84
C MET A 35 -5.17 44.22 -3.11
N PRO A 36 -5.19 43.63 -4.32
CA PRO A 36 -5.61 44.35 -5.50
C PRO A 36 -7.11 44.65 -5.41
N THR A 37 -7.45 45.93 -5.25
CA THR A 37 -8.79 46.46 -5.45
C THR A 37 -9.15 46.29 -6.92
N TYR A 38 -9.96 45.28 -7.23
CA TYR A 38 -10.49 45.10 -8.58
C TYR A 38 -11.95 44.72 -8.51
N ILE A 39 -12.83 45.68 -8.18
CA ILE A 39 -14.17 45.75 -8.76
C ILE A 39 -14.47 47.23 -8.98
N GLY A 40 -14.53 47.58 -10.26
CA GLY A 40 -14.91 48.89 -10.74
C GLY A 40 -16.35 49.24 -10.40
N GLU A 41 -16.59 50.54 -10.41
CA GLU A 41 -17.89 51.18 -10.43
C GLU A 41 -18.77 50.55 -11.52
N LEU A 42 -19.72 49.70 -11.11
CA LEU A 42 -20.95 49.51 -11.86
C LEU A 42 -22.00 50.43 -11.25
N THR A 43 -22.00 51.65 -11.78
CA THR A 43 -23.09 52.60 -11.65
C THR A 43 -24.40 51.96 -12.13
N THR A 44 -25.38 51.90 -11.23
CA THR A 44 -26.80 52.13 -11.49
C THR A 44 -27.35 51.72 -12.86
N ASN A 45 -27.85 50.49 -12.94
CA ASN A 45 -29.09 50.22 -13.67
C ASN A 45 -30.02 49.42 -12.75
N VAL A 46 -30.84 50.17 -12.02
CA VAL A 46 -31.98 49.67 -11.25
C VAL A 46 -33.07 49.21 -12.22
N GLY A 47 -32.92 48.00 -12.74
CA GLY A 47 -34.05 47.18 -13.16
C GLY A 47 -34.57 46.47 -11.92
N THR A 48 -35.80 46.79 -11.50
CA THR A 48 -36.49 46.17 -10.37
C THR A 48 -36.81 44.70 -10.68
N GLY A 49 -35.81 43.84 -10.55
CA GLY A 49 -35.95 42.41 -10.46
C GLY A 49 -35.31 41.99 -9.16
N TYR A 50 -36.12 41.76 -8.13
CA TYR A 50 -35.67 41.12 -6.90
C TYR A 50 -35.26 39.68 -7.23
N GLY A 51 -34.04 39.51 -7.72
CA GLY A 51 -33.36 38.24 -7.68
C GLY A 51 -33.04 37.98 -6.22
N GLU A 52 -33.69 36.99 -5.63
CA GLU A 52 -33.33 36.46 -4.33
C GLU A 52 -31.88 35.95 -4.40
N TYR A 53 -30.93 36.76 -3.93
CA TYR A 53 -29.61 36.24 -3.61
C TYR A 53 -29.77 35.37 -2.37
N ARG A 54 -30.00 34.07 -2.57
CA ARG A 54 -29.79 33.09 -1.50
C ARG A 54 -28.32 33.16 -1.13
N ALA A 55 -28.06 33.61 0.09
CA ALA A 55 -26.80 33.27 0.76
C ALA A 55 -26.80 31.75 0.89
N LEU A 56 -26.07 31.06 0.01
CA LEU A 56 -25.76 29.66 0.20
C LEU A 56 -24.95 29.60 1.51
N PRO A 57 -25.40 28.82 2.52
CA PRO A 57 -24.61 28.59 3.73
C PRO A 57 -23.18 28.16 3.34
N ALA A 58 -22.16 28.55 4.11
CA ALA A 58 -20.76 28.20 3.79
C ALA A 58 -20.54 26.68 3.69
N ASP A 59 -21.41 25.91 4.33
CA ASP A 59 -21.59 24.46 4.29
C ASP A 59 -22.08 23.91 2.93
N GLU A 60 -22.62 24.75 2.04
CA GLU A 60 -22.88 24.41 0.64
C GLU A 60 -21.68 24.73 -0.28
N LEU A 61 -20.66 25.46 0.21
CA LEU A 61 -19.42 25.77 -0.49
C LEU A 61 -18.26 24.82 -0.14
N ASP A 62 -18.45 23.88 0.80
CA ASP A 62 -17.49 22.79 1.02
C ASP A 62 -17.64 21.76 -0.10
N THR A 63 -17.00 22.07 -1.22
CA THR A 63 -17.03 21.24 -2.44
C THR A 63 -16.01 20.11 -2.40
N THR A 64 -15.34 19.86 -1.27
CA THR A 64 -14.46 18.70 -1.15
C THR A 64 -15.31 17.45 -0.92
N PRO A 65 -15.40 16.53 -1.90
CA PRO A 65 -16.17 15.32 -1.72
C PRO A 65 -15.54 14.52 -0.56
N ALA A 66 -16.35 14.19 0.45
CA ALA A 66 -15.89 13.35 1.55
C ALA A 66 -15.28 12.05 0.98
N VAL A 67 -14.11 11.66 1.47
CA VAL A 67 -13.43 10.41 1.06
C VAL A 67 -13.91 9.28 1.95
N ILE A 68 -14.52 8.24 1.35
CA ILE A 68 -15.03 7.06 2.05
C ILE A 68 -14.08 5.88 1.82
N GLY A 69 -13.66 5.21 2.89
CA GLY A 69 -12.82 4.01 2.83
C GLY A 69 -11.53 4.14 3.63
N THR A 70 -10.67 3.12 3.57
CA THR A 70 -9.39 3.11 4.28
C THR A 70 -8.26 2.66 3.35
N THR A 71 -7.05 3.15 3.62
CA THR A 71 -5.82 2.73 2.91
C THR A 71 -5.23 1.45 3.51
N PHE A 72 -5.77 0.98 4.64
CA PHE A 72 -5.25 -0.18 5.35
C PHE A 72 -5.64 -1.48 4.65
N LEU A 73 -4.75 -2.47 4.67
CA LEU A 73 -5.00 -3.81 4.14
C LEU A 73 -6.28 -4.43 4.72
N THR A 74 -6.46 -4.30 6.04
CA THR A 74 -7.66 -4.72 6.78
C THR A 74 -8.27 -3.54 7.53
N ASP A 75 -9.60 -3.53 7.65
CA ASP A 75 -10.30 -2.45 8.36
C ASP A 75 -10.09 -2.55 9.87
N ASN A 76 -10.02 -3.78 10.38
CA ASN A 76 -9.73 -4.09 11.78
C ASN A 76 -8.23 -4.23 12.03
N TRP A 77 -7.84 -4.01 13.29
CA TRP A 77 -6.54 -4.42 13.80
C TRP A 77 -6.39 -5.93 13.68
N SER A 78 -5.20 -6.37 13.26
CA SER A 78 -4.93 -7.78 13.02
C SER A 78 -3.74 -8.25 13.85
N THR A 79 -3.79 -9.50 14.29
CA THR A 79 -2.68 -10.15 14.99
C THR A 79 -1.76 -10.84 13.98
N GLY A 80 -0.50 -11.05 14.36
CA GLY A 80 0.42 -11.79 13.51
C GLY A 80 1.90 -11.58 13.84
N THR A 81 2.75 -11.77 12.84
CA THR A 81 4.21 -11.79 13.02
C THR A 81 4.88 -11.00 11.91
N LEU A 82 5.78 -10.09 12.28
CA LEU A 82 6.64 -9.37 11.34
C LEU A 82 8.04 -10.01 11.35
N TYR A 83 8.58 -10.28 10.16
CA TYR A 83 9.92 -10.81 9.94
C TYR A 83 10.80 -9.69 9.38
N PHE A 84 11.85 -9.31 10.11
CA PHE A 84 12.75 -8.22 9.74
C PHE A 84 14.00 -8.72 9.03
N THR A 85 14.54 -7.85 8.19
CA THR A 85 15.89 -8.00 7.63
C THR A 85 16.89 -8.24 8.78
N LEU A 86 17.74 -9.27 8.64
CA LEU A 86 18.64 -9.81 9.68
C LEU A 86 18.03 -10.84 10.65
N ASN A 87 16.98 -11.57 10.24
CA ASN A 87 16.37 -12.68 10.98
C ASN A 87 15.87 -12.30 12.38
N ARG A 88 15.47 -11.03 12.59
CA ARG A 88 14.80 -10.61 13.82
C ARG A 88 13.30 -10.80 13.65
N LEU A 89 12.66 -11.36 14.67
CA LEU A 89 11.23 -11.61 14.70
C LEU A 89 10.58 -10.67 15.70
N LEU A 90 9.49 -10.02 15.29
CA LEU A 90 8.60 -9.30 16.18
C LEU A 90 7.23 -9.97 16.10
N GLU A 91 6.90 -10.73 17.14
CA GLU A 91 5.51 -11.05 17.42
C GLU A 91 4.83 -9.77 17.90
N THR A 92 3.75 -9.41 17.23
CA THR A 92 2.96 -8.22 17.58
C THR A 92 1.53 -8.65 17.78
N GLU A 93 0.96 -8.22 18.90
CA GLU A 93 -0.42 -8.53 19.24
C GLU A 93 -1.38 -7.87 18.24
N GLU A 94 -1.13 -6.63 17.85
CA GLU A 94 -2.02 -5.89 16.96
C GLU A 94 -1.27 -4.91 16.04
N PHE A 95 -1.46 -5.07 14.73
CA PHE A 95 -0.95 -4.16 13.71
C PHE A 95 -1.96 -3.88 12.59
N LYS A 96 -1.70 -2.81 11.84
CA LYS A 96 -2.33 -2.49 10.55
C LYS A 96 -1.24 -2.22 9.53
N TYR A 97 -1.45 -2.69 8.30
CA TYR A 97 -0.58 -2.38 7.17
C TYR A 97 -1.24 -1.32 6.28
N ASP A 98 -0.58 -0.17 6.13
CA ASP A 98 -1.02 0.92 5.27
C ASP A 98 -0.48 0.71 3.85
N LEU A 99 -1.39 0.45 2.90
CA LEU A 99 -1.06 0.15 1.50
C LEU A 99 -0.51 1.37 0.76
N GLU A 100 -0.96 2.57 1.12
CA GLU A 100 -0.57 3.81 0.43
C GLU A 100 0.80 4.28 0.90
N ASN A 101 1.02 4.32 2.22
CA ASN A 101 2.27 4.80 2.80
C ASN A 101 3.35 3.71 2.93
N ASN A 102 3.03 2.44 2.63
CA ASN A 102 3.92 1.29 2.80
C ASN A 102 4.58 1.28 4.19
N GLN A 103 3.73 1.23 5.23
CA GLN A 103 4.17 1.21 6.62
C GLN A 103 3.22 0.38 7.49
N PHE A 104 3.75 -0.12 8.61
CA PHE A 104 2.98 -0.79 9.64
C PHE A 104 2.72 0.17 10.79
N LEU A 105 1.47 0.19 11.27
CA LEU A 105 1.10 0.80 12.54
C LEU A 105 0.98 -0.33 13.57
N ILE A 106 1.64 -0.18 14.71
CA ILE A 106 1.62 -1.15 15.81
C ILE A 106 1.11 -0.46 17.06
N LYS A 107 0.15 -1.07 17.75
CA LYS A 107 -0.32 -0.54 19.03
C LYS A 107 0.73 -0.73 20.11
N THR A 108 0.93 0.29 20.94
CA THR A 108 1.74 0.17 22.17
C THR A 108 0.90 -0.05 23.41
N VAL A 109 -0.42 0.14 23.31
CA VAL A 109 -1.40 -0.05 24.38
C VAL A 109 -2.58 -0.83 23.84
N ASN A 110 -3.18 -1.66 24.68
CA ASN A 110 -4.35 -2.43 24.31
C ASN A 110 -5.63 -1.58 24.45
N THR A 111 -5.88 -0.73 23.44
CA THR A 111 -7.09 0.07 23.32
C THR A 111 -7.74 -0.14 21.95
N PRO A 112 -9.08 -0.10 21.81
CA PRO A 112 -9.74 -0.30 20.52
C PRO A 112 -9.30 0.72 19.47
N GLU A 113 -9.25 2.00 19.88
CA GLU A 113 -8.89 3.15 19.04
C GLU A 113 -7.71 3.90 19.67
N PRO A 114 -6.45 3.53 19.31
CA PRO A 114 -5.27 4.18 19.85
C PRO A 114 -5.11 5.60 19.30
N THR A 115 -4.65 6.51 20.15
CA THR A 115 -4.22 7.86 19.73
C THR A 115 -2.87 7.81 19.01
N LEU A 116 -2.47 8.89 18.32
CA LEU A 116 -1.22 8.89 17.53
C LEU A 116 0.04 8.63 18.36
N ASP A 117 0.08 9.07 19.62
CA ASP A 117 1.17 8.82 20.57
C ASP A 117 1.22 7.38 21.10
N GLN A 118 0.15 6.62 20.88
CA GLN A 118 0.01 5.20 21.24
C GLN A 118 0.33 4.25 20.08
N LEU A 119 0.85 4.80 18.97
CA LEU A 119 1.21 4.06 17.77
C LEU A 119 2.71 4.10 17.54
N ARG A 120 3.27 2.95 17.18
CA ARG A 120 4.60 2.85 16.58
C ARG A 120 4.48 2.62 15.10
N VAL A 121 5.31 3.32 14.33
CA VAL A 121 5.40 3.17 12.89
C VAL A 121 6.64 2.36 12.54
N ILE A 122 6.46 1.34 11.68
CA ILE A 122 7.55 0.56 11.11
C ILE A 122 7.48 0.66 9.59
N TYR A 123 8.55 1.12 8.96
CA TYR A 123 8.62 1.21 7.51
C TYR A 123 8.78 -0.16 6.87
N SER A 124 8.07 -0.40 5.76
CA SER A 124 8.06 -1.70 5.06
C SER A 124 9.43 -2.18 4.60
N ASN A 125 10.36 -1.27 4.28
CA ASN A 125 11.71 -1.62 3.83
C ASN A 125 12.51 -2.43 4.88
N THR A 126 12.13 -2.35 6.15
CA THR A 126 12.77 -3.11 7.25
C THR A 126 12.15 -4.50 7.46
N VAL A 127 11.00 -4.78 6.84
CA VAL A 127 10.21 -5.99 7.01
C VAL A 127 10.30 -6.81 5.72
N ASP A 128 10.88 -8.02 5.81
CA ASP A 128 11.04 -8.94 4.68
C ASP A 128 9.75 -9.72 4.39
N ALA A 129 9.00 -10.05 5.44
CA ALA A 129 7.74 -10.78 5.33
C ALA A 129 6.86 -10.51 6.54
N PHE A 130 5.56 -10.78 6.43
CA PHE A 130 4.69 -10.87 7.58
C PHE A 130 3.65 -11.97 7.44
N VAL A 131 3.18 -12.43 8.59
CA VAL A 131 2.05 -13.33 8.72
C VAL A 131 0.90 -12.54 9.32
N LEU A 132 -0.25 -12.63 8.68
CA LEU A 132 -1.52 -12.07 9.15
C LEU A 132 -2.42 -13.22 9.59
N HIS A 133 -2.98 -13.14 10.79
CA HIS A 133 -4.02 -14.06 11.25
C HIS A 133 -5.40 -13.48 10.94
N ASP A 134 -5.99 -13.96 9.84
CA ASP A 134 -7.32 -13.57 9.41
C ASP A 134 -8.35 -14.53 10.03
N PRO A 135 -9.39 -14.04 10.72
CA PRO A 135 -10.36 -14.90 11.40
C PRO A 135 -11.18 -15.74 10.42
N ILE A 136 -11.32 -15.32 9.16
CA ILE A 136 -12.12 -15.99 8.14
C ILE A 136 -11.22 -16.84 7.24
N ARG A 137 -10.08 -16.28 6.80
CA ARG A 137 -9.18 -16.92 5.83
C ARG A 137 -8.04 -17.71 6.47
N GLY A 138 -7.89 -17.63 7.79
CA GLY A 138 -6.79 -18.24 8.53
C GLY A 138 -5.47 -17.49 8.34
N LYS A 139 -4.37 -18.24 8.37
CA LYS A 139 -3.03 -17.69 8.24
C LYS A 139 -2.73 -17.25 6.80
N ARG A 140 -2.43 -15.97 6.61
CA ARG A 140 -2.04 -15.39 5.31
C ARG A 140 -0.59 -14.92 5.38
N ILE A 141 0.21 -15.27 4.38
CA ILE A 141 1.65 -14.97 4.35
C ILE A 141 1.88 -13.90 3.29
N PHE A 142 2.66 -12.89 3.64
CA PHE A 142 3.01 -11.79 2.76
C PHE A 142 4.52 -11.63 2.70
N ILE A 143 5.06 -11.42 1.50
CA ILE A 143 6.50 -11.18 1.28
C ILE A 143 6.70 -9.79 0.72
N ASN A 144 7.77 -9.11 1.15
CA ASN A 144 8.15 -7.82 0.61
C ASN A 144 8.78 -8.03 -0.78
N ALA A 145 8.10 -7.54 -1.81
CA ALA A 145 8.54 -7.76 -3.18
C ALA A 145 9.86 -7.06 -3.50
N THR A 146 10.09 -5.89 -2.91
CA THR A 146 11.34 -5.14 -3.09
C THR A 146 12.52 -5.86 -2.43
N ASN A 147 12.36 -6.31 -1.17
CA ASN A 147 13.43 -7.03 -0.47
C ASN A 147 13.72 -8.40 -1.12
N ALA A 148 12.68 -9.05 -1.68
CA ALA A 148 12.84 -10.27 -2.47
C ALA A 148 13.43 -10.02 -3.88
N GLY A 149 13.64 -8.76 -4.27
CA GLY A 149 14.17 -8.37 -5.58
C GLY A 149 13.26 -8.74 -6.75
N LEU A 150 11.94 -8.77 -6.53
CA LEU A 150 10.96 -9.11 -7.55
C LEU A 150 10.68 -7.91 -8.46
N THR A 151 10.58 -8.18 -9.75
CA THR A 151 10.34 -7.18 -10.81
C THR A 151 9.12 -7.54 -11.64
N ASN A 152 8.51 -6.55 -12.29
CA ASN A 152 7.46 -6.72 -13.29
C ASN A 152 7.72 -5.70 -14.40
N GLU A 153 7.85 -6.19 -15.64
CA GLU A 153 8.29 -5.43 -16.80
C GLU A 153 9.62 -4.69 -16.54
N GLY A 154 10.53 -5.36 -15.82
CA GLY A 154 11.83 -4.81 -15.43
C GLY A 154 11.79 -3.73 -14.34
N GLN A 155 10.61 -3.39 -13.81
CA GLN A 155 10.46 -2.43 -12.71
C GLN A 155 10.35 -3.15 -11.37
N PRO A 156 10.99 -2.66 -10.29
CA PRO A 156 10.82 -3.23 -8.95
C PRO A 156 9.35 -3.19 -8.51
N VAL A 157 8.85 -4.33 -8.02
CA VAL A 157 7.52 -4.37 -7.41
C VAL A 157 7.61 -3.86 -5.98
N ILE A 158 6.78 -2.87 -5.66
CA ILE A 158 6.77 -2.19 -4.36
C ILE A 158 5.69 -2.79 -3.45
N GLY A 159 5.99 -2.86 -2.16
CA GLY A 159 5.09 -3.32 -1.12
C GLY A 159 5.08 -4.84 -0.98
N PHE A 160 3.99 -5.37 -0.45
CA PHE A 160 3.87 -6.79 -0.12
C PHE A 160 3.00 -7.57 -1.11
N LEU A 161 3.40 -8.81 -1.33
CA LEU A 161 2.67 -9.81 -2.10
C LEU A 161 2.21 -10.92 -1.18
N GLU A 162 0.91 -11.21 -1.19
CA GLU A 162 0.37 -12.36 -0.51
C GLU A 162 0.71 -13.63 -1.28
N VAL A 163 1.21 -14.64 -0.58
CA VAL A 163 1.55 -15.94 -1.13
C VAL A 163 0.30 -16.81 -1.13
N LEU A 164 -0.19 -17.16 -2.33
CA LEU A 164 -1.36 -18.02 -2.51
C LEU A 164 -0.97 -19.47 -2.80
N VAL A 165 0.09 -19.66 -3.60
CA VAL A 165 0.71 -20.96 -3.88
C VAL A 165 2.22 -20.76 -3.83
N ASN A 166 2.92 -21.61 -3.07
CA ASN A 166 4.36 -21.63 -2.97
C ASN A 166 4.88 -23.02 -3.36
N ASP A 167 5.45 -23.12 -4.54
CA ASP A 167 6.00 -24.35 -5.10
C ASP A 167 7.29 -24.02 -5.86
N ALA A 168 8.17 -25.01 -5.98
CA ALA A 168 9.44 -24.87 -6.68
C ALA A 168 9.23 -24.53 -8.16
N ASN A 169 8.20 -25.10 -8.79
CA ASN A 169 7.96 -24.93 -10.22
C ASN A 169 7.32 -23.58 -10.55
N MET A 170 6.17 -23.31 -9.93
CA MET A 170 5.44 -22.07 -10.13
C MET A 170 4.74 -21.63 -8.85
N SER A 171 4.98 -20.38 -8.47
CA SER A 171 4.32 -19.72 -7.36
C SER A 171 3.26 -18.74 -7.84
N LEU A 172 2.19 -18.58 -7.06
CA LEU A 172 1.12 -17.61 -7.29
C LEU A 172 1.09 -16.60 -6.15
N TYR A 173 1.07 -15.33 -6.53
CA TYR A 173 1.00 -14.22 -5.60
C TYR A 173 -0.22 -13.33 -5.89
N ARG A 174 -0.72 -12.67 -4.85
CA ARG A 174 -1.71 -11.59 -4.93
C ARG A 174 -1.12 -10.30 -4.39
N LYS A 175 -1.20 -9.23 -5.17
CA LYS A 175 -0.97 -7.86 -4.72
C LYS A 175 -2.29 -7.17 -4.47
N ILE A 176 -2.39 -6.44 -3.37
CA ILE A 176 -3.54 -5.59 -3.05
C ILE A 176 -3.05 -4.15 -3.04
N ASP A 177 -3.64 -3.32 -3.90
CA ASP A 177 -3.35 -1.89 -4.01
C ASP A 177 -4.64 -1.09 -3.72
N THR A 178 -4.50 0.19 -3.40
CA THR A 178 -5.62 1.13 -3.26
C THR A 178 -5.81 1.95 -4.53
N GLU A 179 -7.04 2.32 -4.83
CA GLU A 179 -7.39 3.27 -5.88
C GLU A 179 -8.45 4.24 -5.36
N LEU A 180 -8.24 5.53 -5.64
CA LEU A 180 -9.23 6.57 -5.36
C LEU A 180 -10.21 6.69 -6.54
N LEU A 181 -11.43 6.19 -6.33
CA LEU A 181 -12.55 6.40 -7.23
C LEU A 181 -13.14 7.79 -6.97
N ARG A 182 -12.99 8.69 -7.94
CA ARG A 182 -13.53 10.05 -7.85
C ARG A 182 -15.06 10.07 -7.89
N SER A 183 -15.63 11.00 -7.14
CA SER A 183 -17.03 11.37 -7.19
C SER A 183 -17.46 11.68 -8.64
N SER A 184 -18.66 11.23 -8.98
CA SER A 184 -19.27 11.36 -10.31
C SER A 184 -20.56 12.17 -10.27
N TYR A 185 -20.83 12.84 -9.15
CA TYR A 185 -22.07 13.57 -8.93
C TYR A 185 -22.23 14.72 -9.92
N ASN A 186 -23.29 14.63 -10.72
CA ASN A 186 -23.72 15.67 -11.63
C ASN A 186 -24.89 16.44 -11.00
N VAL A 187 -24.64 17.71 -10.66
CA VAL A 187 -25.62 18.60 -10.03
C VAL A 187 -26.86 18.79 -10.91
N ALA A 188 -26.68 18.92 -12.23
CA ALA A 188 -27.79 19.17 -13.16
C ALA A 188 -28.75 17.98 -13.28
N LEU A 189 -28.24 16.77 -13.08
CA LEU A 189 -29.04 15.53 -13.13
C LEU A 189 -29.38 14.98 -11.74
N ASN A 190 -28.94 15.66 -10.66
CA ASN A 190 -29.03 15.19 -9.27
C ASN A 190 -28.70 13.68 -9.14
N SER A 191 -27.68 13.22 -9.86
CA SER A 191 -27.35 11.81 -10.00
C SER A 191 -25.84 11.60 -10.00
N GLY A 192 -25.42 10.38 -9.64
CA GLY A 192 -24.02 10.04 -9.45
C GLY A 192 -23.60 10.07 -7.97
N GLU A 193 -22.35 9.70 -7.74
CA GLU A 193 -21.78 9.53 -6.41
C GLU A 193 -21.14 10.84 -5.92
N LYS A 194 -21.59 11.33 -4.76
CA LYS A 194 -21.13 12.60 -4.17
C LYS A 194 -19.76 12.53 -3.50
N SER A 195 -19.34 11.33 -3.12
CA SER A 195 -18.14 11.10 -2.31
C SER A 195 -17.07 10.39 -3.13
N ASP A 196 -15.81 10.75 -2.90
CA ASP A 196 -14.70 9.96 -3.40
C ASP A 196 -14.64 8.65 -2.58
N ARG A 197 -14.23 7.54 -3.18
CA ARG A 197 -14.11 6.24 -2.50
C ARG A 197 -12.72 5.64 -2.68
N ILE A 198 -12.11 5.17 -1.60
CA ILE A 198 -10.92 4.32 -1.67
C ILE A 198 -11.37 2.88 -1.82
N ILE A 199 -11.01 2.26 -2.94
CA ILE A 199 -11.27 0.85 -3.22
C ILE A 199 -9.98 0.04 -3.26
N LYS A 200 -10.05 -1.24 -2.90
CA LYS A 200 -8.92 -2.17 -2.97
C LYS A 200 -8.98 -2.93 -4.29
N LYS A 201 -7.89 -2.89 -5.06
CA LYS A 201 -7.72 -3.64 -6.30
C LYS A 201 -6.76 -4.80 -6.09
N GLU A 202 -7.13 -5.96 -6.61
CA GLU A 202 -6.29 -7.16 -6.57
C GLU A 202 -5.63 -7.36 -7.94
N LYS A 203 -4.33 -7.65 -7.91
CA LYS A 203 -3.56 -8.13 -9.07
C LYS A 203 -2.93 -9.46 -8.72
N TYR A 204 -2.83 -10.33 -9.71
CA TYR A 204 -2.27 -11.67 -9.54
C TYR A 204 -0.99 -11.78 -10.35
N TYR A 205 0.02 -12.41 -9.74
CA TYR A 205 1.34 -12.57 -10.32
C TYR A 205 1.78 -14.02 -10.26
N LEU A 206 2.31 -14.53 -11.37
CA LEU A 206 2.97 -15.82 -11.47
C LEU A 206 4.48 -15.61 -11.41
N LYS A 207 5.17 -16.52 -10.74
CA LYS A 207 6.64 -16.56 -10.71
C LYS A 207 7.09 -17.98 -11.03
N GLN A 208 7.90 -18.13 -12.07
CA GLN A 208 8.55 -19.40 -12.37
C GLN A 208 9.74 -19.65 -11.44
N SER A 209 10.17 -20.90 -11.32
CA SER A 209 11.42 -21.27 -10.64
C SER A 209 12.56 -20.34 -11.05
N ASP A 210 13.33 -19.88 -10.07
CA ASP A 210 14.58 -19.13 -10.25
C ASP A 210 14.48 -17.79 -11.00
N GLN A 211 13.27 -17.31 -11.30
CA GLN A 211 13.04 -16.01 -11.93
C GLN A 211 12.68 -14.95 -10.89
N LYS A 212 13.25 -13.75 -11.06
CA LYS A 212 12.86 -12.55 -10.30
C LYS A 212 11.71 -11.78 -10.95
N GLU A 213 11.53 -11.99 -12.25
CA GLU A 213 10.47 -11.39 -13.02
C GLU A 213 9.13 -12.08 -12.73
N LEU A 214 8.11 -11.27 -12.46
CA LEU A 214 6.74 -11.69 -12.23
C LEU A 214 5.96 -11.54 -13.53
N GLY A 215 5.21 -12.58 -13.89
CA GLY A 215 4.21 -12.52 -14.94
C GLY A 215 2.87 -12.06 -14.38
N GLU A 216 2.41 -10.85 -14.73
CA GLU A 216 1.06 -10.41 -14.36
C GLU A 216 0.00 -11.26 -15.07
N VAL A 217 -1.01 -11.69 -14.31
CA VAL A 217 -2.19 -12.38 -14.83
C VAL A 217 -3.23 -11.32 -15.20
N GLY A 218 -3.37 -11.09 -16.50
CA GLY A 218 -4.33 -10.13 -17.03
C GLY A 218 -5.70 -10.74 -17.32
N LYS A 219 -6.53 -9.97 -18.04
CA LYS A 219 -7.86 -10.43 -18.49
C LYS A 219 -7.81 -11.36 -19.71
N ARG A 220 -6.69 -11.36 -20.44
CA ARG A 220 -6.58 -12.04 -21.73
C ARG A 220 -6.06 -13.45 -21.55
N LYS A 221 -6.96 -14.43 -21.68
CA LYS A 221 -6.64 -15.87 -21.60
C LYS A 221 -5.40 -16.27 -22.40
N LYS A 222 -5.28 -15.81 -23.66
CA LYS A 222 -4.15 -16.16 -24.52
C LYS A 222 -2.79 -15.71 -23.94
N GLN A 223 -2.73 -14.49 -23.40
CA GLN A 223 -1.52 -13.96 -22.77
C GLN A 223 -1.20 -14.73 -21.48
N ASN A 224 -2.22 -14.99 -20.65
CA ASN A 224 -2.01 -15.73 -19.40
C ASN A 224 -1.48 -17.14 -19.63
N LEU A 225 -1.88 -17.79 -20.73
CA LEU A 225 -1.39 -19.14 -21.10
C LEU A 225 0.08 -19.15 -21.54
N GLU A 226 0.66 -18.01 -21.89
CA GLU A 226 2.09 -17.91 -22.26
C GLU A 226 3.00 -18.13 -21.05
N HIS A 227 2.52 -17.83 -19.83
CA HIS A 227 3.22 -18.11 -18.57
C HIS A 227 3.41 -19.61 -18.30
N PHE A 228 2.64 -20.48 -18.98
CA PHE A 228 2.63 -21.94 -18.81
C PHE A 228 3.26 -22.68 -20.00
N SER A 229 4.22 -22.06 -20.71
CA SER A 229 4.75 -22.53 -21.99
C SER A 229 5.18 -24.00 -22.01
N ALA A 230 5.79 -24.51 -20.93
CA ALA A 230 6.28 -25.90 -20.84
C ALA A 230 5.16 -26.96 -20.95
N ASN A 231 3.99 -26.69 -20.37
CA ASN A 231 2.85 -27.62 -20.33
C ASN A 231 1.58 -26.99 -20.91
N LYS A 232 1.74 -26.06 -21.87
CA LYS A 232 0.66 -25.20 -22.37
C LYS A 232 -0.55 -25.98 -22.87
N ALA A 233 -0.35 -27.08 -23.60
CA ALA A 233 -1.45 -27.88 -24.14
C ALA A 233 -2.32 -28.49 -23.02
N ALA A 234 -1.69 -29.09 -22.01
CA ALA A 234 -2.40 -29.68 -20.86
C ALA A 234 -3.12 -28.61 -20.03
N VAL A 235 -2.48 -27.46 -19.81
CA VAL A 235 -3.09 -26.32 -19.11
C VAL A 235 -4.28 -25.75 -19.90
N GLU A 236 -4.17 -25.63 -21.22
CA GLU A 236 -5.27 -25.16 -22.07
C GLU A 236 -6.50 -26.06 -21.98
N ASP A 237 -6.29 -27.38 -21.97
CA ASP A 237 -7.36 -28.36 -21.83
C ASP A 237 -7.99 -28.31 -20.44
N PHE A 238 -7.18 -28.15 -19.39
CA PHE A 238 -7.69 -27.94 -18.04
C PHE A 238 -8.54 -26.67 -17.94
N VAL A 239 -8.07 -25.55 -18.52
CA VAL A 239 -8.80 -24.27 -18.50
C VAL A 239 -10.13 -24.38 -19.25
N LYS A 240 -10.17 -25.10 -20.38
CA LYS A 240 -11.42 -25.34 -21.13
C LYS A 240 -12.38 -26.23 -20.34
N LYS A 241 -11.90 -27.35 -19.79
CA LYS A 241 -12.71 -28.33 -19.08
C LYS A 241 -13.32 -27.78 -17.79
N ASN A 242 -12.57 -26.94 -17.06
CA ASN A 242 -12.98 -26.41 -15.76
C ASN A 242 -13.55 -24.98 -15.85
N ASN A 243 -13.66 -24.41 -17.06
CA ASN A 243 -14.08 -23.03 -17.29
C ASN A 243 -13.35 -22.03 -16.36
N THR A 244 -12.02 -22.13 -16.31
CA THR A 244 -11.19 -21.38 -15.36
C THR A 244 -11.31 -19.88 -15.60
N ASP A 245 -11.70 -19.16 -14.54
CA ASP A 245 -11.75 -17.70 -14.52
C ASP A 245 -10.41 -17.12 -14.03
N PHE A 246 -9.72 -16.38 -14.90
CA PHE A 246 -8.42 -15.76 -14.59
C PHE A 246 -8.53 -14.54 -13.66
N THR A 247 -9.74 -14.10 -13.32
CA THR A 247 -9.98 -13.02 -12.35
C THR A 247 -10.32 -13.54 -10.96
N SER A 248 -10.61 -14.83 -10.83
CA SER A 248 -10.97 -15.47 -9.57
C SER A 248 -9.75 -16.09 -8.89
N GLN A 249 -9.50 -15.70 -7.64
CA GLN A 249 -8.44 -16.27 -6.82
C GLN A 249 -8.49 -17.80 -6.77
N ALA A 250 -9.67 -18.37 -6.50
CA ALA A 250 -9.83 -19.81 -6.33
C ALA A 250 -9.52 -20.58 -7.63
N SER A 251 -9.97 -20.04 -8.77
CA SER A 251 -9.68 -20.59 -10.09
C SER A 251 -8.18 -20.56 -10.41
N LEU A 252 -7.49 -19.46 -10.08
CA LEU A 252 -6.04 -19.34 -10.28
C LEU A 252 -5.24 -20.28 -9.39
N VAL A 253 -5.63 -20.42 -8.11
CA VAL A 253 -5.00 -21.39 -7.19
C VAL A 253 -5.14 -22.81 -7.75
N ASN A 254 -6.34 -23.21 -8.18
CA ASN A 254 -6.57 -24.53 -8.77
C ASN A 254 -5.76 -24.75 -10.06
N LEU A 255 -5.66 -23.73 -10.91
CA LEU A 255 -4.88 -23.77 -12.14
C LEU A 255 -3.38 -23.99 -11.87
N VAL A 256 -2.81 -23.20 -10.97
CA VAL A 256 -1.38 -23.27 -10.64
C VAL A 256 -1.05 -24.57 -9.94
N ASN A 257 -1.90 -25.02 -9.02
CA ASN A 257 -1.74 -26.33 -8.38
C ASN A 257 -1.75 -27.46 -9.41
N TYR A 258 -2.67 -27.43 -10.38
CA TYR A 258 -2.68 -28.40 -11.47
C TYR A 258 -1.40 -28.34 -12.32
N TYR A 259 -0.92 -27.16 -12.69
CA TYR A 259 0.33 -27.03 -13.43
C TYR A 259 1.53 -27.63 -12.67
N ASN A 260 1.59 -27.41 -11.36
CA ASN A 260 2.67 -27.93 -10.53
C ASN A 260 2.66 -29.47 -10.42
N THR A 261 1.53 -30.15 -10.65
CA THR A 261 1.51 -31.63 -10.71
C THR A 261 2.06 -32.19 -12.03
N LEU A 262 2.14 -31.38 -13.09
CA LEU A 262 2.67 -31.78 -14.39
C LEU A 262 4.19 -31.68 -14.50
N THR A 263 4.83 -31.01 -13.53
CA THR A 263 6.25 -30.62 -13.59
C THR A 263 7.04 -31.27 -12.44
N GLN A 264 6.54 -32.38 -11.90
CA GLN A 264 7.23 -33.19 -10.88
C GLN A 264 8.28 -34.12 -11.50
#